data_AF-A0A2X1HJ30-F1
#
_entry.id   AF-A0A2X1HJ30-F1
#
_cell.length_a   1.000
_cell.length_b   1.000
_cell.length_c   1.000
_cell.angle_alpha   90.00
_cell.angle_beta   90.00
_cell.angle_gamma   90.00
#
_symmetry.space_group_name_H-M   'P 1'
#
loop_
_entity.id
_entity.type
_entity.pdbx_description
1 polymer ?
#
loop_
_entity_poly.entity_id
_entity_poly.type
_entity_poly.pdbx_seq_one_letter_code
_entity_poly.pdbx_strand_id
1 'polypeptide(L)' 'MCPSSGISYPLPEPNTFSFNSPKGMCPHCNGLGEVQEINLSKIIPDPSISIKNGGITAVGEQKSTWIFKQLELIVQKVRT' A
#
# COMPACT_ATOMS: atom_id res chain seq x y z
N MET A 1 -1.76 -23.68 27.49
CA MET A 1 -2.15 -24.35 26.22
C MET A 1 -3.67 -24.48 26.24
N CYS A 2 -4.33 -24.05 25.16
CA CYS A 2 -5.79 -24.15 25.03
C CYS A 2 -6.18 -25.63 24.85
N PRO A 3 -7.07 -26.20 25.69
CA PRO A 3 -7.42 -27.63 25.62
C PRO A 3 -8.12 -28.05 24.33
N SER A 4 -8.81 -27.13 23.65
CA SER A 4 -9.56 -27.42 22.42
C SER A 4 -8.77 -27.16 21.14
N SER A 5 -7.89 -26.16 21.13
CA SER A 5 -7.14 -25.74 19.93
C SER A 5 -5.64 -26.06 19.99
N GLY A 6 -5.09 -26.41 21.15
CA GLY A 6 -3.66 -26.64 21.35
C GLY A 6 -2.81 -25.37 21.34
N ILE A 7 -3.40 -24.18 21.15
CA ILE A 7 -2.65 -22.92 21.08
C ILE A 7 -2.05 -22.56 22.45
N SER A 8 -0.79 -22.15 22.48
CA SER A 8 -0.14 -21.58 23.66
C SER A 8 0.40 -20.19 23.36
N TYR A 9 0.15 -19.25 24.26
CA TYR A 9 0.71 -17.90 24.19
C TYR A 9 1.98 -17.79 25.04
N PRO A 10 2.87 -16.85 24.70
CA PRO A 10 3.99 -16.48 25.57
C PRO A 10 3.49 -16.03 26.95
N LEU A 11 4.37 -16.09 27.95
CA LEU A 11 4.07 -15.53 29.26
C LEU A 11 3.85 -14.01 29.14
N PRO A 12 2.84 -13.45 29.83
CA PRO A 12 2.58 -12.02 29.78
C PRO A 12 3.71 -11.25 30.48
N GLU A 13 4.40 -10.40 29.72
CA GLU A 13 5.38 -9.45 30.22
C GLU A 13 4.90 -8.01 29.95
N PRO A 14 5.28 -6.99 30.76
CA PRO A 14 4.86 -5.61 30.52
C PRO A 14 5.17 -5.10 29.10
N ASN A 15 6.30 -5.53 28.52
CA ASN A 15 6.69 -5.17 27.16
C ASN A 15 5.79 -5.79 26.07
N THR A 16 5.07 -6.88 26.37
CA THR A 16 4.18 -7.59 25.43
C THR A 16 2.90 -6.78 25.19
N PHE A 17 2.59 -5.85 26.10
CA PHE A 17 1.47 -4.91 25.98
C PHE A 17 1.91 -3.52 25.54
N SER A 18 3.20 -3.32 25.25
CA SER A 18 3.74 -2.04 24.82
C SER A 18 3.80 -1.97 23.30
N PHE A 19 3.01 -1.07 22.71
CA PHE A 19 3.08 -0.76 21.28
C PHE A 19 4.41 -0.09 20.86
N ASN A 20 5.19 0.40 21.83
CA ASN A 20 6.53 0.95 21.61
C ASN A 20 7.63 -0.12 21.68
N SER A 21 7.30 -1.37 22.00
CA SER A 21 8.27 -2.47 22.08
C SER A 21 8.10 -3.42 20.90
N PRO A 22 9.19 -3.93 20.28
CA PRO A 22 9.10 -4.95 19.24
C PRO A 22 8.32 -6.20 19.67
N LYS A 23 8.31 -6.53 20.99
CA LYS A 23 7.57 -7.67 21.54
C LYS A 23 6.05 -7.47 21.57
N GLY A 24 5.58 -6.23 21.72
CA GLY A 24 4.15 -5.90 21.85
C GLY A 24 3.55 -5.14 20.68
N MET A 25 4.38 -4.61 19.77
CA MET A 25 3.90 -3.87 18.62
C MET A 25 3.28 -4.79 17.57
N CYS A 26 2.20 -4.32 16.93
CA CYS A 26 1.66 -4.99 15.76
C CYS A 26 2.68 -4.92 14.61
N PRO A 27 3.06 -6.06 13.99
CA PRO A 27 4.09 -6.08 12.93
C PRO A 27 3.62 -5.43 11.62
N HIS A 28 2.31 -5.25 11.43
CA HIS A 28 1.76 -4.62 10.24
C HIS A 28 1.90 -3.09 10.27
N CYS A 29 1.60 -2.47 11.42
CA CYS A 29 1.64 -1.01 11.58
C CYS A 29 2.81 -0.52 12.47
N ASN A 30 3.69 -1.42 12.91
CA ASN A 30 4.80 -1.15 13.84
C ASN A 30 4.38 -0.40 15.11
N GLY A 31 3.18 -0.70 15.62
CA GLY A 31 2.64 -0.08 16.83
C GLY A 31 2.02 1.30 16.64
N LEU A 32 1.94 1.81 15.41
CA LEU A 32 1.32 3.12 15.11
C LEU A 32 -0.22 3.09 15.16
N GLY A 33 -0.83 1.92 14.94
CA GLY A 33 -2.29 1.77 14.86
C GLY A 33 -2.90 2.16 13.51
N GLU A 34 -2.11 2.74 12.61
CA GLU A 34 -2.48 3.09 11.25
C GLU A 34 -1.39 2.70 10.25
N VAL A 35 -1.79 2.56 8.98
CA VAL A 35 -0.86 2.35 7.86
C VAL A 35 -1.16 3.36 6.76
N GLN A 36 -0.11 3.79 6.08
CA GLN A 36 -0.24 4.68 4.93
C GLN A 36 -0.42 3.85 3.66
N GLU A 37 -1.59 3.95 3.06
CA GLU A 37 -1.93 3.27 1.82
C GLU A 37 -2.16 4.25 0.67
N ILE A 38 -1.97 3.74 -0.54
CA ILE A 38 -2.20 4.51 -1.76
C ILE A 38 -3.71 4.67 -1.97
N ASN A 39 -4.16 5.92 -2.05
CA ASN A 39 -5.54 6.23 -2.39
C ASN A 39 -5.70 6.44 -3.91
N LEU A 40 -6.33 5.48 -4.58
CA LEU A 40 -6.54 5.52 -6.04
C LEU A 40 -7.38 6.72 -6.49
N SER A 41 -8.38 7.13 -5.72
CA SER A 41 -9.20 8.33 -6.02
C SER A 41 -8.39 9.63 -5.97
N LYS A 42 -7.27 9.65 -5.23
CA LYS A 42 -6.34 10.81 -5.25
C LYS A 42 -5.36 10.74 -6.41
N ILE A 43 -5.05 9.55 -6.92
CA ILE A 43 -4.15 9.37 -8.08
C ILE A 43 -4.90 9.58 -9.40
N ILE A 44 -6.14 9.14 -9.47
CA ILE A 44 -7.03 9.23 -10.64
C ILE A 44 -8.31 9.94 -10.17
N PRO A 45 -8.26 11.27 -9.99
CA PRO A 45 -9.40 12.04 -9.47
C PRO A 45 -10.59 12.06 -10.43
N ASP A 46 -10.32 12.04 -11.74
CA ASP A 46 -11.33 12.00 -12.79
C ASP A 46 -11.00 10.90 -13.81
N PRO A 47 -11.68 9.75 -13.75
CA PRO A 47 -11.50 8.64 -14.68
C PRO A 47 -11.87 8.95 -16.13
N SER A 48 -12.56 10.06 -16.40
CA SER A 48 -12.91 10.48 -17.76
C SER A 48 -11.76 11.17 -18.50
N ILE A 49 -10.76 11.66 -17.76
CA ILE A 49 -9.58 12.30 -18.34
C ILE A 49 -8.61 11.23 -18.86
N SER A 50 -8.24 11.36 -20.13
CA SER A 50 -7.27 10.44 -20.72
C SER A 50 -5.90 10.53 -20.03
N ILE A 51 -5.14 9.43 -20.03
CA ILE A 51 -3.77 9.40 -19.48
C ILE A 51 -2.89 10.46 -20.17
N LYS A 52 -3.08 10.71 -21.47
CA LYS A 52 -2.33 11.73 -22.23
C LYS A 52 -2.61 13.14 -21.74
N ASN A 53 -3.84 13.40 -21.28
CA ASN A 53 -4.27 14.70 -20.77
C ASN A 53 -4.07 14.81 -19.25
N GLY A 54 -3.25 13.95 -18.64
CA GLY A 54 -2.93 14.05 -17.21
C GLY A 54 -3.95 13.40 -16.27
N GLY A 55 -4.74 12.42 -16.73
CA GLY A 55 -5.67 11.66 -15.88
C GLY A 55 -5.03 10.89 -14.73
N ILE A 56 -3.69 10.71 -14.75
CA ILE A 56 -2.90 10.19 -13.64
C ILE A 56 -2.10 11.35 -13.04
N THR A 57 -2.52 11.86 -11.89
CA THR A 57 -1.98 13.09 -11.30
C THR A 57 -0.48 13.03 -11.04
N ALA A 58 0.04 11.88 -10.60
CA ALA A 58 1.47 11.69 -10.33
C ALA A 58 2.36 11.72 -11.59
N VAL A 59 1.79 11.43 -12.76
CA VAL A 59 2.50 11.40 -14.05
C VAL A 59 2.37 12.74 -14.77
N GLY A 60 1.19 13.36 -14.69
CA GLY A 60 0.87 14.61 -15.38
C GLY A 60 0.59 14.40 -16.88
N GLU A 61 0.53 15.50 -17.62
CA GLU A 61 0.27 15.50 -19.08
C GLU A 61 1.40 14.86 -19.89
N GLN A 62 1.07 14.43 -21.12
CA GLN A 62 1.98 13.77 -22.04
C GLN A 62 3.25 14.58 -22.29
N LYS A 63 4.38 13.96 -21.96
CA LYS A 63 5.73 14.52 -22.15
C LYS A 63 6.66 13.45 -22.71
N SER A 64 7.72 13.86 -23.41
CA SER A 64 8.77 12.96 -23.90
C SER A 64 9.69 12.49 -22.76
N THR A 65 9.13 11.72 -21.83
CA THR A 65 9.84 11.16 -20.67
C THR A 65 9.90 9.64 -20.76
N TRP A 66 10.86 9.04 -20.07
CA TRP A 66 10.97 7.58 -19.98
C TRP A 66 9.69 6.93 -19.41
N ILE A 67 9.04 7.57 -18.42
CA ILE A 67 7.78 7.09 -17.83
C ILE A 67 6.68 6.98 -18.88
N PHE A 68 6.50 8.01 -19.72
CA PHE A 68 5.49 7.97 -20.78
C PHE A 68 5.80 6.88 -21.82
N LYS A 69 7.07 6.68 -22.16
CA LYS A 69 7.48 5.59 -23.05
C LYS A 69 7.17 4.21 -22.44
N GLN A 70 7.39 4.03 -21.14
CA GLN A 70 7.00 2.79 -20.44
C GLN A 70 5.50 2.58 -20.42
N LEU A 71 4.71 3.63 -20.15
CA LEU A 71 3.25 3.57 -20.17
C LEU A 71 2.72 3.14 -21.54
N GLU A 72 3.27 3.68 -22.63
CA GLU A 72 2.90 3.28 -23.99
C GLU A 72 3.18 1.78 -24.25
N LEU A 73 4.33 1.27 -23.82
CA LEU A 73 4.68 -0.14 -23.95
C LEU A 73 3.74 -1.06 -23.13
N ILE A 74 3.39 -0.65 -21.91
CA ILE A 74 2.43 -1.39 -21.08
C ILE A 74 1.05 -1.42 -21.75
N VAL A 75 0.58 -0.28 -22.28
CA VAL A 75 -0.71 -0.19 -22.98
C VAL A 75 -0.72 -1.07 -24.23
N GLN A 76 0.39 -1.13 -24.99
CA GLN A 76 0.51 -2.04 -26.14
C GLN A 76 0.41 -3.50 -25.72
N LYS A 77 1.09 -3.88 -24.62
CA LYS A 77 1.08 -5.25 -24.10
C LYS A 77 -0.27 -5.69 -23.53
N VAL A 78 -1.02 -4.78 -22.90
CA VAL A 78 -2.33 -5.11 -22.30
C VAL A 78 -3.44 -5.21 -23.37
N ARG A 79 -3.25 -4.59 -24.54
CA ARG A 79 -4.20 -4.65 -25.66
C ARG A 79 -4.07 -5.90 -26.53
N THR A 80 -2.96 -6.63 -26.42
CA THR A 80 -2.75 -7.96 -27.02
C THR A 80 -3.18 -9.05 -26.07
#